data_AF-A0A0D0CGH7-F1
#
_entry.id   AF-A0A0D0CGH7-F1
#
_cell.length_a   1.000
_cell.length_b   1.000
_cell.length_c   1.000
_cell.angle_alpha   90.00
_cell.angle_beta   90.00
_cell.angle_gamma   90.00
#
_symmetry.space_group_name_H-M   'P 1'
#
loop_
_entity.id
_entity.type
_entity.pdbx_description
1 polymer ?
#
loop_
_entity_poly.entity_id
_entity_poly.type
_entity_poly.pdbx_seq_one_letter_code
_entity_poly.pdbx_strand_id
1 'polypeptide(L)'
;YGWLGSLDGTKPGRVLFRCGKAHGGYFTNLNIQNHAIVAMGISDRYNGNEDHVFVFDNATNHLKHAENALSTRKMSNRIPKNGENWGVEVNQVSVDWKVMFCADGKVCKVKMPMYNGRFNDATAQPLYFPPGN
;
A
#
# COMPACT_ATOMS: atom_id res chain seq x y z
N TYR A 1 -10.87 29.12 2.80
CA TYR A 1 -10.67 27.67 2.95
C TYR A 1 -9.18 27.32 2.94
N GLY A 2 -8.47 27.41 4.07
CA GLY A 2 -7.03 27.14 4.07
C GLY A 2 -6.70 25.65 3.96
N TRP A 3 -7.07 24.90 5.00
CA TRP A 3 -6.65 23.49 5.17
C TRP A 3 -7.82 22.53 5.34
N LEU A 4 -9.02 22.90 4.86
CA LEU A 4 -10.26 22.10 5.02
C LEU A 4 -10.49 21.61 6.46
N GLY A 5 -10.10 22.42 7.45
CA GLY A 5 -10.39 22.14 8.86
C GLY A 5 -11.84 22.52 9.18
N SER A 6 -12.44 21.80 10.12
CA SER A 6 -13.71 22.22 10.71
C SER A 6 -13.60 23.63 11.30
N LEU A 7 -14.67 24.44 11.18
CA LEU A 7 -14.74 25.79 11.75
C LEU A 7 -14.53 25.80 13.28
N ASP A 8 -14.88 24.70 13.95
CA ASP A 8 -14.69 24.49 15.39
C ASP A 8 -13.30 23.94 15.77
N GLY A 9 -12.42 23.68 14.78
CA GLY A 9 -11.08 23.14 15.00
C GLY A 9 -11.00 21.68 15.43
N THR A 10 -12.14 20.98 15.59
CA THR A 10 -12.17 19.59 16.11
C THR A 10 -11.75 18.54 15.10
N LYS A 11 -11.96 18.81 13.80
CA LYS A 11 -11.56 17.91 12.70
C LYS A 11 -10.46 18.57 11.86
N PRO A 12 -9.23 18.04 11.88
CA PRO A 12 -8.19 18.51 10.98
C PRO A 12 -8.47 18.01 9.56
N GLY A 13 -8.45 18.90 8.57
CA GLY A 13 -8.51 18.53 7.15
C GLY A 13 -7.20 17.98 6.58
N ARG A 14 -6.19 17.72 7.44
CA ARG A 14 -4.88 17.20 7.05
C ARG A 14 -4.61 15.85 7.69
N VAL A 15 -3.99 14.95 6.93
CA VAL A 15 -3.41 13.72 7.46
C VAL A 15 -1.91 13.92 7.58
N LEU A 16 -1.37 13.81 8.81
CA LEU A 16 0.06 13.89 9.02
C LEU A 16 0.72 12.56 8.65
N PHE A 17 1.36 12.53 7.49
CA PHE A 17 2.18 11.40 7.08
C PHE A 17 3.59 11.54 7.64
N ARG A 18 4.04 10.54 8.41
CA ARG A 18 5.41 10.47 8.94
C ARG A 18 6.16 9.36 8.20
N CYS A 19 7.11 9.73 7.35
CA CYS A 19 8.02 8.78 6.72
C CYS A 19 9.09 8.31 7.71
N GLY A 20 9.40 7.01 7.74
CA GLY A 20 10.63 6.50 8.37
C GLY A 20 10.54 5.12 9.00
N LYS A 21 11.70 4.59 9.41
CA LYS A 21 11.91 3.24 9.96
C LYS A 21 11.05 2.91 11.20
N ALA A 22 10.53 3.92 11.89
CA ALA A 22 9.70 3.80 13.10
C ALA A 22 8.27 4.33 12.92
N HIS A 23 7.81 4.60 11.70
CA HIS A 23 6.52 5.25 11.46
C HIS A 23 5.67 4.46 10.46
N GLY A 24 4.53 3.93 10.94
CA GLY A 24 3.24 3.72 10.27
C GLY A 24 3.12 2.86 8.99
N GLY A 25 4.21 2.59 8.27
CA GLY A 25 4.14 2.04 6.91
C GLY A 25 3.96 3.11 5.84
N TYR A 26 3.66 2.66 4.61
CA TYR A 26 3.48 3.54 3.46
C TYR A 26 2.12 4.27 3.51
N PHE A 27 2.05 5.47 2.94
CA PHE A 27 0.77 6.12 2.67
C PHE A 27 0.06 5.35 1.54
N THR A 28 -1.05 4.68 1.85
CA THR A 28 -1.75 3.81 0.92
C THR A 28 -2.93 4.52 0.24
N ASN A 29 -3.49 3.92 -0.81
CA ASN A 29 -4.73 4.40 -1.43
C ASN A 29 -5.88 4.47 -0.43
N LEU A 30 -5.93 3.55 0.55
CA LEU A 30 -6.94 3.59 1.60
C LEU A 30 -6.82 4.86 2.46
N ASN A 31 -5.60 5.33 2.72
CA ASN A 31 -5.39 6.59 3.43
C ASN A 31 -5.90 7.79 2.61
N ILE A 32 -5.68 7.79 1.29
CA ILE A 32 -6.21 8.83 0.38
C ILE A 32 -7.74 8.82 0.37
N GLN A 33 -8.36 7.64 0.24
CA GLN A 33 -9.82 7.50 0.24
C GLN A 33 -10.43 7.96 1.56
N ASN A 34 -9.87 7.51 2.69
CA ASN A 34 -10.33 7.92 4.01
C ASN A 34 -10.20 9.43 4.23
N HIS A 35 -9.10 10.03 3.77
CA HIS A 35 -8.92 11.48 3.84
C HIS A 35 -9.96 12.22 2.99
N ALA A 36 -10.23 11.76 1.77
CA ALA A 36 -11.25 12.33 0.89
C ALA A 36 -12.64 12.30 1.54
N ILE A 37 -13.02 11.16 2.15
CA ILE A 37 -14.31 11.01 2.87
C ILE A 37 -14.44 12.04 3.99
N VAL A 38 -13.37 12.22 4.79
CA VAL A 38 -13.36 13.22 5.87
C VAL A 38 -13.51 14.64 5.32
N ALA A 39 -12.79 14.96 4.24
CA ALA A 39 -12.81 16.29 3.64
C ALA A 39 -14.18 16.63 3.01
N MET A 40 -14.82 15.66 2.35
CA MET A 40 -16.20 15.79 1.85
C MET A 40 -17.17 16.05 3.01
N GLY A 41 -17.09 15.26 4.09
CA GLY A 41 -17.97 15.44 5.25
C GLY A 41 -17.78 16.77 5.99
N ILE A 42 -16.59 17.38 5.93
CA ILE A 42 -16.36 18.74 6.43
C ILE A 42 -17.00 19.75 5.49
N SER A 43 -16.83 19.58 4.19
CA SER A 43 -17.37 20.49 3.18
C SER A 43 -18.90 20.53 3.22
N ASP A 44 -19.56 19.37 3.29
CA ASP A 44 -21.02 19.27 3.40
C ASP A 44 -21.55 19.95 4.66
N ARG A 45 -20.87 19.76 5.80
CA ARG A 45 -21.36 20.21 7.10
C ARG A 45 -21.19 21.71 7.31
N TYR A 46 -20.10 22.28 6.83
CA TYR A 46 -19.73 23.67 7.14
C TYR A 46 -19.87 24.62 5.94
N ASN A 47 -19.86 24.09 4.72
CA ASN A 47 -19.83 24.87 3.48
C ASN A 47 -20.81 24.33 2.43
N GLY A 48 -21.94 23.76 2.85
CA GLY A 48 -22.88 23.05 1.97
C GLY A 48 -23.60 23.91 0.91
N ASN A 49 -23.40 25.23 0.93
CA ASN A 49 -23.95 26.16 -0.06
C ASN A 49 -22.96 26.49 -1.19
N GLU A 50 -21.79 25.84 -1.20
CA GLU A 50 -20.73 26.07 -2.18
C GLU A 50 -20.44 24.79 -2.97
N ASP A 51 -20.02 24.95 -4.22
CA ASP A 51 -19.49 23.84 -5.00
C ASP A 51 -18.04 23.57 -4.63
N HIS A 52 -17.75 22.32 -4.25
CA HIS A 52 -16.41 21.89 -3.86
C HIS A 52 -15.78 21.00 -4.93
N VAL A 53 -14.56 21.33 -5.35
CA VAL A 53 -13.77 20.52 -6.30
C VAL A 53 -12.55 19.94 -5.59
N PHE A 54 -12.47 18.61 -5.54
CA PHE A 54 -11.31 17.90 -5.01
C PHE A 54 -10.37 17.49 -6.14
N VAL A 55 -9.14 18.01 -6.12
CA VAL A 55 -8.10 17.69 -7.11
C VAL A 55 -7.07 16.78 -6.48
N PHE A 56 -6.87 15.62 -7.08
CA PHE A 56 -5.82 14.67 -6.71
C PHE A 56 -4.76 14.67 -7.80
N ASP A 57 -3.55 15.07 -7.45
CA ASP A 57 -2.42 14.95 -8.37
C ASP A 57 -1.96 13.50 -8.44
N ASN A 58 -2.18 12.87 -9.59
CA ASN A 58 -1.68 11.54 -9.90
C ASN A 58 -0.55 11.68 -10.92
N ALA A 59 0.56 12.28 -10.51
CA ALA A 59 1.73 12.38 -11.37
C ALA A 59 2.16 10.96 -11.80
N THR A 60 2.47 10.78 -13.09
CA THR A 60 2.75 9.48 -13.73
C THR A 60 3.96 8.75 -13.13
N ASN A 61 4.80 9.46 -12.39
CA ASN A 61 5.93 8.93 -11.63
C ASN A 61 5.56 8.37 -10.24
N HIS A 62 4.31 8.50 -9.80
CA HIS A 62 3.80 8.00 -8.52
C HIS A 62 2.85 6.80 -8.66
N LEU A 63 2.96 6.02 -9.73
CA LEU A 63 2.23 4.76 -9.86
C LEU A 63 2.57 3.84 -8.67
N LYS A 64 1.53 3.40 -7.96
CA LYS A 64 1.67 2.40 -6.90
C LYS A 64 2.40 1.19 -7.46
N HIS A 65 3.55 0.87 -6.90
CA HIS A 65 4.26 -0.37 -7.18
C HIS A 65 3.34 -1.54 -6.77
N ALA A 66 3.11 -2.52 -7.66
CA ALA A 66 2.29 -3.67 -7.31
C ALA A 66 2.87 -4.37 -6.07
N GLU A 67 2.01 -4.93 -5.22
CA GLU A 67 2.43 -5.52 -3.92
C GLU A 67 3.52 -6.59 -4.09
N ASN A 68 3.51 -7.27 -5.24
CA ASN A 68 4.45 -8.30 -5.65
C ASN A 68 5.30 -7.91 -6.87
N ALA A 69 5.40 -6.61 -7.18
CA ALA A 69 6.32 -6.16 -8.20
C ALA A 69 7.78 -6.37 -7.77
N LEU A 70 8.65 -6.49 -8.77
CA LEU A 70 10.05 -6.86 -8.63
C LEU A 70 10.79 -5.96 -7.63
N SER A 71 11.22 -6.52 -6.51
CA SER A 71 12.04 -5.81 -5.54
C SER A 71 13.22 -6.66 -5.10
N THR A 72 14.37 -6.40 -5.70
CA THR A 72 15.64 -7.07 -5.36
C THR A 72 16.08 -6.80 -3.92
N ARG A 73 15.65 -5.67 -3.33
CA ARG A 73 15.99 -5.28 -1.95
C ARG A 73 15.49 -6.25 -0.87
N LYS A 74 14.41 -6.99 -1.15
CA LYS A 74 13.83 -7.93 -0.17
C LYS A 74 14.11 -9.39 -0.51
N MET A 75 14.97 -9.64 -1.50
CA MET A 75 15.42 -11.00 -1.78
C MET A 75 16.42 -11.44 -0.72
N SER A 76 16.24 -12.67 -0.24
CA SER A 76 17.27 -13.36 0.53
C SER A 76 18.53 -13.53 -0.34
N ASN A 77 19.71 -13.43 0.24
CA ASN A 77 20.96 -13.84 -0.43
C ASN A 77 21.29 -15.33 -0.22
N ARG A 78 20.44 -16.08 0.50
CA ARG A 78 20.66 -17.49 0.84
C ARG A 78 19.91 -18.42 -0.09
N ILE A 79 20.63 -19.34 -0.72
CA ILE A 79 20.06 -20.40 -1.56
C ILE A 79 18.96 -21.15 -0.77
N PRO A 80 17.72 -21.24 -1.30
CA PRO A 80 16.65 -21.97 -0.66
C PRO A 80 16.96 -23.47 -0.66
N LYS A 81 16.35 -24.19 0.28
CA LYS A 81 16.52 -25.64 0.38
C LYS A 81 15.86 -26.33 -0.82
N ASN A 82 16.30 -27.56 -1.09
CA ASN A 82 15.70 -28.37 -2.14
C ASN A 82 14.18 -28.53 -1.92
N GLY A 83 13.38 -28.28 -2.95
CA GLY A 83 11.91 -28.26 -2.89
C GLY A 83 11.28 -26.96 -2.35
N GLU A 84 12.08 -25.93 -2.04
CA GLU A 84 11.58 -24.60 -1.69
C GLU A 84 11.96 -23.57 -2.76
N ASN A 85 11.01 -22.68 -3.09
CA ASN A 85 11.29 -21.55 -3.96
C ASN A 85 11.78 -20.32 -3.17
N TRP A 86 12.51 -19.46 -3.87
CA TRP A 86 12.75 -18.09 -3.42
C TRP A 86 11.40 -17.37 -3.24
N GLY A 87 11.35 -16.36 -2.38
CA GLY A 87 10.13 -15.58 -2.17
C GLY A 87 10.40 -14.34 -1.35
N VAL A 88 9.56 -13.34 -1.53
CA VAL A 88 9.60 -12.12 -0.73
C VAL A 88 8.73 -12.32 0.49
N GLU A 89 9.28 -12.10 1.68
CA GLU A 89 8.48 -12.03 2.90
C GLU A 89 7.63 -10.76 2.89
N VAL A 90 6.31 -10.95 2.85
CA VAL A 90 5.32 -9.88 2.98
C VAL A 90 4.46 -10.11 4.21
N ASN A 91 3.94 -9.04 4.77
CA ASN A 91 2.96 -9.15 5.85
C ASN A 91 1.69 -9.78 5.29
N GLN A 92 1.16 -10.78 5.98
CA GLN A 92 -0.09 -11.40 5.61
C GLN A 92 -1.24 -10.44 5.94
N VAL A 93 -2.15 -10.26 4.98
CA VAL A 93 -3.33 -9.42 5.12
C VAL A 93 -4.58 -10.28 5.02
N SER A 94 -5.62 -9.93 5.79
CA SER A 94 -6.94 -10.56 5.71
C SER A 94 -7.68 -10.11 4.46
N VAL A 95 -8.84 -10.73 4.20
CA VAL A 95 -9.75 -10.35 3.11
C VAL A 95 -10.18 -8.88 3.20
N ASP A 96 -10.23 -8.33 4.43
CA ASP A 96 -10.54 -6.93 4.71
C ASP A 96 -9.32 -6.00 4.66
N TRP A 97 -8.20 -6.45 4.09
CA TRP A 97 -6.94 -5.69 3.98
C TRP A 97 -6.30 -5.28 5.31
N LYS A 98 -6.63 -5.97 6.40
CA LYS A 98 -6.00 -5.74 7.71
C LYS A 98 -4.81 -6.67 7.90
N VAL A 99 -3.74 -6.16 8.51
CA VAL A 99 -2.56 -6.97 8.85
C VAL A 99 -2.96 -8.06 9.85
N MET A 100 -2.60 -9.30 9.55
CA MET A 100 -2.86 -10.42 10.44
C MET A 100 -1.75 -10.59 11.46
N PHE A 101 -2.14 -10.90 12.69
CA PHE A 101 -1.23 -11.23 13.78
C PHE A 101 -1.26 -12.73 14.05
N CYS A 102 -0.08 -13.30 14.25
CA CYS A 102 0.12 -14.68 14.62
C CYS A 102 -0.22 -14.85 16.11
N ALA A 103 -0.36 -16.11 16.55
CA ALA A 103 -0.70 -16.42 17.94
C ALA A 103 0.29 -15.84 18.97
N ASP A 104 1.52 -15.53 18.54
CA ASP A 104 2.57 -14.90 19.34
C ASP A 104 2.46 -13.35 19.40
N GLY A 105 1.39 -12.77 18.83
CA GLY A 105 1.16 -11.33 18.76
C GLY A 105 2.05 -10.60 17.75
N LYS A 106 2.88 -11.30 16.99
CA LYS A 106 3.68 -10.69 15.91
C LYS A 106 2.91 -10.68 14.61
N VAL A 107 3.29 -9.79 13.69
CA VAL A 107 2.71 -9.75 12.35
C VAL A 107 3.03 -11.06 11.63
N CYS A 108 2.00 -11.76 11.17
CA CYS A 108 2.18 -12.93 10.33
C CYS A 108 2.80 -12.54 9.00
N LYS A 109 3.75 -13.34 8.55
CA LYS A 109 4.40 -13.16 7.26
C LYS A 109 4.17 -14.37 6.38
N VAL A 110 4.01 -14.12 5.09
CA VAL A 110 3.96 -15.15 4.06
C VAL A 110 5.04 -14.88 3.02
N LYS A 111 5.64 -15.95 2.49
CA LYS A 111 6.52 -15.84 1.33
C LYS A 111 5.65 -15.84 0.07
N MET A 112 5.71 -14.76 -0.70
CA MET A 112 5.05 -14.69 -2.00
C MET A 112 6.09 -14.68 -3.13
N PRO A 113 5.82 -15.37 -4.25
CA PRO A 113 6.60 -15.19 -5.46
C PRO A 113 6.37 -13.79 -6.03
N MET A 114 7.43 -13.18 -6.55
CA MET A 114 7.31 -11.98 -7.37
C MET A 114 6.53 -12.27 -8.65
N TYR A 115 5.92 -11.24 -9.23
CA TYR A 115 5.37 -11.36 -10.58
C TYR A 115 6.46 -11.74 -11.57
N ASN A 116 6.07 -12.50 -12.59
CA ASN A 116 6.92 -12.79 -13.74
C ASN A 116 7.47 -11.50 -14.34
N GLY A 117 8.72 -11.58 -14.81
CA GLY A 117 9.25 -10.57 -15.72
C GLY A 117 8.49 -10.58 -17.05
N ARG A 118 8.80 -9.62 -17.91
CA ARG A 118 8.31 -9.59 -19.29
C ARG A 118 9.48 -9.44 -20.24
N PHE A 119 9.48 -10.22 -21.31
CA PHE A 119 10.37 -10.01 -22.44
C PHE A 119 9.89 -8.83 -23.30
N ASN A 120 10.70 -8.41 -24.28
CA ASN A 120 10.37 -7.28 -25.16
C ASN A 120 9.10 -7.52 -26.01
N ASP A 121 8.77 -8.77 -26.29
CA ASP A 121 7.54 -9.21 -26.97
C ASP A 121 6.34 -9.34 -26.01
N ALA A 122 6.46 -8.86 -24.78
CA ALA A 122 5.50 -8.95 -23.68
C ALA A 122 5.22 -10.36 -23.15
N THR A 123 5.91 -11.39 -23.64
CA THR A 123 5.79 -12.75 -23.09
C THR A 123 6.30 -12.78 -21.65
N ALA A 124 5.64 -13.58 -20.80
CA ALA A 124 6.00 -13.68 -19.40
C ALA A 124 7.31 -14.48 -19.23
N GLN A 125 8.26 -13.91 -18.50
CA GLN A 125 9.48 -14.60 -18.06
C GLN A 125 9.27 -15.13 -16.64
N PRO A 126 9.07 -16.44 -16.44
CA PRO A 126 8.95 -17.02 -15.11
C PRO A 126 10.23 -16.74 -14.31
N LEU A 127 10.06 -16.28 -13.08
CA LEU A 127 11.18 -16.06 -12.15
C LEU A 127 11.39 -17.23 -11.19
N TYR A 128 10.46 -18.17 -11.19
CA TYR A 128 10.40 -19.29 -10.26
C TYR A 128 10.17 -20.58 -11.04
N PHE A 129 10.68 -21.69 -10.50
CA PHE A 129 10.37 -23.01 -11.00
C PHE A 129 8.91 -23.36 -10.68
N PRO A 130 8.25 -24.17 -11.53
CA PRO A 130 6.93 -24.71 -11.23
C PRO A 130 6.94 -25.46 -9.88
N PRO A 131 5.84 -25.41 -9.11
CA PRO A 131 5.72 -26.20 -7.89
C PRO A 131 5.98 -27.69 -8.14
N GLY A 132 6.79 -28.33 -7.30
CA GLY A 132 7.06 -29.78 -7.38
C GLY A 132 8.31 -30.19 -8.17
N ASN A 133 9.17 -29.25 -8.56
CA ASN A 133 10.56 -29.53 -8.92
C ASN A 133 11.47 -29.44 -7.69
#